data_AF-J1JYP1-F1
#
_entry.id   AF-J1JYP1-F1
#
_cell.length_a   1.000
_cell.length_b   1.000
_cell.length_c   1.000
_cell.angle_alpha   90.00
_cell.angle_beta   90.00
_cell.angle_gamma   90.00
#
_symmetry.space_group_name_H-M   'P 1'
#
loop_
_entity.id
_entity.type
_entity.pdbx_description
1 polymer ?
#
loop_
_entity_poly.entity_id
_entity_poly.type
_entity_poly.pdbx_seq_one_letter_code
_entity_poly.pdbx_strand_id
1 'polypeptide(L)'
;MEFLHFYGYIALKLVVSLAAFLLILRTTGRGNLSQMTPIDLVSNFVMGSIIGGVIYNPSISSIQLLLVLFIWQTLITSLNFFARYSVFSTGLLQEEVLY
;
A
#
# COMPACT_ATOMS: atom_id res chain seq x y z
N MET A 1 -9.28 5.04 34.25
CA MET A 1 -8.87 3.69 33.80
C MET A 1 -9.28 3.42 32.35
N GLU A 2 -10.51 3.74 31.94
CA GLU A 2 -10.99 3.46 30.56
C GLU A 2 -10.23 4.21 29.45
N PHE A 3 -9.84 5.48 29.68
CA PHE A 3 -9.05 6.24 28.72
C PHE A 3 -7.68 5.61 28.44
N LEU A 4 -7.01 5.10 29.47
CA LEU A 4 -5.71 4.43 29.36
C LEU A 4 -5.80 3.14 28.52
N HIS A 5 -6.89 2.39 28.66
CA HIS A 5 -7.17 1.23 27.81
C HIS A 5 -7.44 1.62 26.35
N PHE A 6 -8.21 2.69 26.12
CA PHE A 6 -8.53 3.17 24.77
C PHE A 6 -7.28 3.64 24.01
N TYR A 7 -6.47 4.52 24.62
CA TYR A 7 -5.24 5.01 23.99
C TYR A 7 -4.18 3.90 23.86
N GLY A 8 -4.08 3.01 24.85
CA GLY A 8 -3.17 1.85 24.78
C GLY A 8 -3.52 0.90 23.63
N TYR A 9 -4.81 0.66 23.39
CA TYR A 9 -5.28 -0.18 22.29
C TYR A 9 -4.99 0.45 20.92
N ILE A 10 -5.18 1.76 20.78
CA ILE A 10 -4.82 2.50 19.56
C ILE A 10 -3.31 2.47 19.32
N ALA A 11 -2.50 2.66 20.37
CA ALA A 11 -1.04 2.59 20.26
C ALA A 11 -0.55 1.20 19.81
N LEU A 12 -1.13 0.13 20.36
CA LEU A 12 -0.84 -1.24 19.92
C LEU A 12 -1.24 -1.47 18.46
N LYS A 13 -2.44 -1.02 18.05
CA LYS A 13 -2.88 -1.06 16.65
C LYS A 13 -1.90 -0.32 15.74
N LEU A 14 -1.42 0.85 16.14
CA LEU A 14 -0.42 1.63 15.41
C LEU A 14 0.86 0.85 15.17
N VAL A 15 1.44 0.26 16.23
CA VAL A 15 2.68 -0.53 16.14
C VAL A 15 2.52 -1.74 15.23
N VAL A 16 1.40 -2.47 15.36
CA VAL A 16 1.11 -3.64 14.52
C VAL A 16 0.94 -3.24 13.05
N SER A 17 0.23 -2.13 12.80
CA SER A 17 -0.01 -1.63 11.44
C SER A 17 1.27 -1.12 10.78
N LEU A 18 2.12 -0.44 11.55
CA LEU A 18 3.44 0.01 11.11
C LEU A 18 4.34 -1.19 10.78
N ALA A 19 4.38 -2.22 11.62
CA ALA A 19 5.15 -3.44 11.36
C ALA A 19 4.65 -4.16 10.10
N ALA A 20 3.34 -4.27 9.90
CA ALA A 20 2.74 -4.84 8.69
C ALA A 20 3.13 -4.03 7.44
N PHE A 21 3.04 -2.69 7.51
CA PHE A 21 3.43 -1.81 6.41
C PHE A 21 4.93 -1.93 6.08
N LEU A 22 5.80 -2.00 7.09
CA LEU A 22 7.24 -2.21 6.90
C LEU A 22 7.56 -3.57 6.27
N LEU A 23 6.82 -4.62 6.61
CA LEU A 23 6.94 -5.93 5.95
C LEU A 23 6.56 -5.86 4.48
N ILE A 24 5.47 -5.16 4.15
CA ILE A 24 5.00 -4.97 2.77
C ILE A 24 6.05 -4.18 1.97
N LEU A 25 6.55 -3.08 2.52
CA LEU A 25 7.66 -2.32 1.94
C LEU A 25 8.91 -3.18 1.71
N ARG A 26 9.24 -4.06 2.66
CA ARG A 26 10.36 -4.98 2.54
C ARG A 26 10.15 -5.99 1.42
N THR A 27 8.93 -6.52 1.24
CA THR A 27 8.61 -7.43 0.13
C THR A 27 8.68 -6.74 -1.24
N THR A 28 8.48 -5.43 -1.31
CA THR A 28 8.64 -4.65 -2.56
C THR A 28 10.10 -4.49 -2.98
N GLY A 29 11.08 -4.90 -2.17
CA GLY A 29 12.49 -5.06 -2.58
C GLY A 29 13.28 -3.76 -2.85
N ARG A 30 12.64 -2.59 -2.71
CA ARG A 30 13.28 -1.28 -2.91
C ARG A 30 13.67 -0.68 -1.57
N GLY A 31 14.75 -1.20 -0.99
CA GLY A 31 15.26 -0.82 0.34
C GLY A 31 15.71 0.63 0.52
N ASN A 32 15.65 1.45 -0.53
CA ASN A 32 15.91 2.89 -0.48
C ASN A 32 14.73 3.66 -1.08
N LEU A 33 14.18 4.61 -0.32
CA LEU A 33 13.18 5.60 -0.79
C LEU A 33 13.60 6.26 -2.12
N SER A 34 14.92 6.36 -2.36
CA SER A 34 15.53 6.90 -3.59
C SER A 34 15.31 6.07 -4.86
N GLN A 35 14.93 4.79 -4.75
CA GLN A 35 14.70 3.93 -5.93
C GLN A 35 13.21 3.61 -6.15
N MET A 36 12.30 4.17 -5.35
CA MET A 36 10.86 4.02 -5.56
C MET A 36 10.45 4.75 -6.83
N THR A 37 9.65 4.10 -7.69
CA THR A 37 9.03 4.84 -8.80
C THR A 37 7.99 5.83 -8.25
N PRO A 38 7.64 6.90 -9.00
CA PRO A 38 6.56 7.80 -8.59
C PRO A 38 5.24 7.06 -8.30
N ILE A 39 4.95 5.99 -9.04
CA ILE A 39 3.76 5.14 -8.85
C ILE A 39 3.84 4.39 -7.51
N ASP A 40 5.00 3.84 -7.17
CA ASP A 40 5.21 3.16 -5.88
C ASP A 40 5.04 4.15 -4.71
N LEU A 41 5.49 5.38 -4.87
CA LEU A 41 5.35 6.44 -3.87
C LEU A 41 3.88 6.79 -3.61
N VAL A 42 3.09 6.97 -4.67
CA VAL A 42 1.65 7.23 -4.56
C VAL A 42 0.93 6.06 -3.91
N SER A 43 1.24 4.82 -4.32
CA SER A 43 0.62 3.61 -3.75
C SER A 43 0.88 3.49 -2.24
N ASN A 44 2.13 3.71 -1.82
CA ASN A 44 2.52 3.69 -0.40
C ASN A 44 1.86 4.82 0.41
N PHE A 45 1.69 6.01 -0.19
CA PHE A 45 1.01 7.13 0.46
C PHE A 45 -0.48 6.85 0.70
N VAL A 46 -1.17 6.29 -0.29
CA VAL A 46 -2.58 5.92 -0.16
C VAL A 46 -2.76 4.81 0.89
N MET A 47 -1.84 3.84 0.90
CA MET A 47 -1.83 2.78 1.90
C MET A 47 -1.67 3.32 3.32
N GLY A 48 -0.78 4.30 3.52
CA GLY A 48 -0.63 5.03 4.78
C GLY A 48 -1.91 5.77 5.22
N SER A 49 -2.64 6.36 4.27
CA SER A 49 -3.91 7.06 4.52
C SER A 49 -5.02 6.09 4.95
N ILE A 50 -5.12 4.92 4.31
CA ILE A 50 -6.06 3.85 4.68
C ILE A 50 -5.77 3.34 6.09
N ILE A 51 -4.50 3.04 6.39
CA ILE A 51 -4.07 2.59 7.72
C ILE A 51 -4.43 3.65 8.78
N GLY A 52 -4.12 4.93 8.51
CA GLY A 52 -4.43 6.03 9.40
C GLY A 52 -5.93 6.15 9.72
N GLY A 53 -6.80 6.02 8.72
CA GLY A 53 -8.26 6.07 8.93
C GLY A 53 -8.82 4.87 9.69
N VAL A 54 -8.25 3.67 9.48
CA VAL A 54 -8.70 2.43 10.11
C VAL A 54 -8.28 2.33 11.58
N ILE A 55 -7.12 2.91 11.95
CA ILE A 55 -6.59 2.86 13.32
C ILE A 55 -7.54 3.51 14.34
N TYR A 56 -8.16 4.63 13.98
CA TYR A 56 -9.07 5.36 14.87
C TYR A 56 -10.48 4.75 14.94
N ASN A 57 -10.79 3.78 14.07
CA ASN A 57 -12.10 3.15 14.06
C ASN A 57 -12.13 1.98 15.06
N PRO A 58 -12.91 2.08 16.15
CA PRO A 58 -13.00 1.01 17.15
C PRO A 58 -13.72 -0.24 16.60
N SER A 59 -14.56 -0.09 15.57
CA SER A 59 -15.29 -1.19 14.94
C SER A 59 -14.40 -2.09 14.09
N ILE A 60 -13.21 -1.60 13.69
CA ILE A 60 -12.30 -2.35 12.83
C ILE A 60 -11.23 -3.05 13.67
N SER A 61 -11.17 -4.38 13.59
CA SER A 61 -10.16 -5.20 14.28
C SER A 61 -8.80 -5.17 13.58
N SER A 62 -7.71 -5.46 14.30
CA SER A 62 -6.35 -5.56 13.74
C SER A 62 -6.26 -6.56 12.57
N ILE A 63 -7.09 -7.62 12.58
CA ILE A 63 -7.17 -8.61 11.50
C ILE A 63 -7.86 -8.02 10.27
N GLN A 64 -8.91 -7.21 10.48
CA GLN A 64 -9.60 -6.53 9.38
C GLN A 64 -8.69 -5.51 8.70
N LEU A 65 -7.80 -4.85 9.45
CA LEU A 65 -6.77 -3.99 8.89
C LEU A 65 -5.85 -4.77 7.94
N LEU A 66 -5.36 -5.95 8.34
CA LEU A 66 -4.54 -6.80 7.47
C LEU A 66 -5.29 -7.23 6.20
N LEU A 67 -6.58 -7.56 6.32
CA LEU A 67 -7.45 -7.90 5.18
C LEU A 67 -7.61 -6.72 4.21
N VAL A 68 -7.85 -5.51 4.72
CA VAL A 68 -7.94 -4.30 3.90
C VAL A 68 -6.63 -4.05 3.15
N LEU A 69 -5.48 -4.23 3.81
CA LEU A 69 -4.17 -4.12 3.15
C LEU A 69 -3.97 -5.18 2.06
N PHE A 70 -4.42 -6.41 2.29
CA PHE A 70 -4.34 -7.48 1.31
C PHE A 70 -5.22 -7.20 0.07
N ILE A 71 -6.45 -6.72 0.29
CA ILE A 71 -7.37 -6.31 -0.79
C ILE A 71 -6.76 -5.14 -1.58
N TRP A 72 -6.23 -4.14 -0.88
CA TRP A 72 -5.56 -2.99 -1.51
C TRP A 72 -4.38 -3.43 -2.38
N GLN A 73 -3.50 -4.29 -1.85
CA GLN A 73 -2.34 -4.81 -2.58
C GLN A 73 -2.76 -5.58 -3.83
N THR A 74 -3.82 -6.40 -3.72
CA THR A 74 -4.39 -7.15 -4.85
C THR A 74 -4.93 -6.19 -5.90
N LEU A 75 -5.67 -5.16 -5.49
CA LEU A 75 -6.27 -4.16 -6.38
C LEU A 75 -5.21 -3.39 -7.17
N ILE A 76 -4.16 -2.89 -6.51
CA ILE A 76 -3.05 -2.20 -7.18
C ILE A 76 -2.31 -3.14 -8.14
N THR A 77 -2.07 -4.39 -7.75
CA THR A 77 -1.42 -5.38 -8.62
C THR A 77 -2.27 -5.67 -9.86
N SER A 78 -3.58 -5.85 -9.70
CA SER A 78 -4.52 -6.03 -10.81
C SER A 78 -4.55 -4.81 -11.73
N LEU A 79 -4.65 -3.59 -11.17
CA LEU A 79 -4.65 -2.36 -11.97
C LEU A 79 -3.35 -2.20 -12.76
N ASN A 80 -2.19 -2.47 -12.14
CA ASN A 80 -0.90 -2.44 -12.83
C ASN A 80 -0.81 -3.51 -13.94
N PHE A 81 -1.41 -4.68 -13.74
CA PHE A 81 -1.49 -5.72 -14.76
C PHE A 81 -2.33 -5.27 -15.97
N PHE A 82 -3.52 -4.70 -15.72
CA PHE A 82 -4.38 -4.18 -16.78
C PHE A 82 -3.77 -2.96 -17.49
N ALA A 83 -3.15 -2.04 -16.77
CA ALA A 83 -2.46 -0.89 -17.34
C ALA A 83 -1.24 -1.30 -18.18
N ARG A 84 -0.51 -2.35 -17.76
CA ARG A 84 0.59 -2.91 -18.56
C ARG A 84 0.08 -3.57 -19.85
N TYR A 85 -1.09 -4.21 -19.80
CA TYR A 85 -1.73 -4.77 -21.00
C TYR A 85 -2.15 -3.69 -22.00
N SER A 86 -2.67 -2.54 -21.53
CA SER A 86 -3.06 -1.43 -22.43
C SER A 86 -1.86 -0.66 -23.00
N VAL A 87 -0.78 -0.50 -22.23
CA VAL A 87 0.44 0.20 -22.68
C VAL A 87 1.32 -0.66 -23.59
N PHE A 88 1.12 -1.98 -23.65
CA PHE A 88 1.81 -2.85 -24.62
C PHE A 88 1.57 -2.43 -26.08
N SER A 89 0.41 -1.84 -26.40
CA SER A 89 0.13 -1.33 -27.75
C SER A 89 0.90 -0.07 -28.12
N THR A 90 1.48 0.66 -27.15
CA THR A 90 2.26 1.89 -27.41
C THR A 90 3.77 1.63 -27.48
N GLY A 91 4.20 0.35 -27.40
CA GLY A 91 5.59 -0.03 -27.66
C GLY A 91 5.88 -0.33 -29.14
N LEU A 92 4.86 -0.71 -29.92
CA LEU A 92 5.00 -1.08 -31.34
C LEU A 92 4.99 0.12 -32.30
N LEU A 93 4.66 1.32 -31.81
CA LEU A 93 4.59 2.56 -32.61
C LEU A 93 5.84 3.45 -32.46
N GLN A 94 6.82 3.05 -31.64
CA GLN A 94 8.07 3.81 -31.46
C GLN A 94 9.25 3.23 -32.26
N GLU A 95 9.17 1.98 -32.75
CA GLU A 95 10.18 1.42 -33.67
C GLU A 95 10.03 1.91 -35.12
N GLU A 96 8.87 2.44 -35.53
CA GLU A 96 8.61 2.86 -36.92
C GLU A 96 9.03 4.31 -37.23
N VAL A 97 9.49 5.09 -36.23
CA VAL A 97 9.91 6.49 -36.42
C VAL A 97 11.44 6.64 -36.48
N LEU A 98 12.19 5.54 -36.44
CA LEU A 98 13.67 5.57 -36.50
C LEU A 98 14.31 4.73 -37.61
N TYR A 99 13.57 4.42 -38.68
CA TYR A 99 14.16 3.93 -39.95
C TYR A 99 13.45 4.51 -41.17
#